data_AF-A0A1J3DM16-F1
#
_entry.id   AF-A0A1J3DM16-F1
#
_cell.length_a   1.000
_cell.length_b   1.000
_cell.length_c   1.000
_cell.angle_alpha   90.00
_cell.angle_beta   90.00
_cell.angle_gamma   90.00
#
_symmetry.space_group_name_H-M   'P 1'
#
loop_
_entity.id
_entity.type
_entity.pdbx_description
1 polymer ?
#
loop_
_entity_poly.entity_id
_entity_poly.type
_entity_poly.pdbx_seq_one_letter_code
_entity_poly.pdbx_strand_id
1 'polypeptide(L)'
;KAQHRWRNPNPPKSTMFMVKTKFASIWPNFSTVAKRRRIPSKYRSMAIGKAQKAIADYLHTIRSLSYAHADHIATNASVSIGNLIRQLDFSVLTFSKSLRKHLSYHPINEFEFFFESIGIDYSEVSEYLPEKKFFFYEDRTVLDAACALSGFGFPWNNLGKLYKEERLVFLQSPEEIESRLLKLKDIGFSTVAVIGICLAIPHTLCGGGELDAETRWLFVKLKRVFEELDSQNLFEENVDSWYAISRKIKVFYDLGFENEEMRELMGRSKSLFMEFSEEALMEKTEYFCRFGVGKEDAAILILRNPAIMNFDLEKPVISVMGMLKHLGLSQDEVDAVAQK
;
A
#
# COMPACT_ATOMS: atom_id res chain seq x y z
N LYS A 1 32.58 50.79 -33.35
CA LYS A 1 33.00 50.57 -31.94
C LYS A 1 32.04 49.54 -31.34
N ALA A 2 32.30 48.25 -31.55
CA ALA A 2 32.98 47.30 -30.63
C ALA A 2 32.00 46.81 -29.52
N GLN A 3 31.37 45.64 -29.65
CA GLN A 3 31.83 44.25 -29.35
C GLN A 3 31.71 43.83 -27.88
N HIS A 4 31.33 42.55 -27.70
CA HIS A 4 31.43 41.65 -26.54
C HIS A 4 30.25 41.62 -25.55
N ARG A 5 29.85 40.50 -24.92
CA ARG A 5 30.06 39.03 -25.04
C ARG A 5 29.23 38.41 -23.90
N TRP A 6 28.41 37.39 -24.18
CA TRP A 6 27.91 36.29 -23.31
C TRP A 6 27.87 36.43 -21.76
N ARG A 7 26.73 36.10 -21.14
CA ARG A 7 26.58 34.91 -20.26
C ARG A 7 25.17 34.75 -19.67
N ASN A 8 24.71 33.50 -19.75
CA ASN A 8 23.56 32.90 -19.09
C ASN A 8 23.88 32.65 -17.60
N PRO A 9 22.95 32.88 -16.65
CA PRO A 9 23.02 32.25 -15.33
C PRO A 9 21.87 31.26 -15.14
N ASN A 10 22.22 29.97 -15.05
CA ASN A 10 21.37 28.92 -14.51
C ASN A 10 20.86 29.30 -13.11
N PRO A 11 19.63 28.91 -12.71
CA PRO A 11 19.18 28.99 -11.33
C PRO A 11 19.94 27.98 -10.45
N PRO A 12 20.11 28.26 -9.14
CA PRO A 12 20.92 27.43 -8.26
C PRO A 12 20.22 26.09 -7.96
N LYS A 13 21.01 25.01 -8.04
CA LYS A 13 20.67 23.68 -7.53
C LYS A 13 20.47 23.78 -6.02
N SER A 14 19.24 23.62 -5.55
CA SER A 14 18.94 23.47 -4.13
C SER A 14 19.27 22.04 -3.71
N THR A 15 20.49 21.85 -3.20
CA THR A 15 20.90 20.60 -2.55
C THR A 15 20.22 20.57 -1.18
N MET A 16 19.09 19.86 -1.08
CA MET A 16 18.40 19.64 0.18
C MET A 16 19.26 18.70 1.04
N PHE A 17 20.03 19.27 1.96
CA PHE A 17 20.74 18.51 2.99
C PHE A 17 19.71 17.89 3.93
N MET A 18 19.49 16.58 3.77
CA MET A 18 18.73 15.75 4.69
C MET A 18 19.55 15.62 5.99
N VAL A 19 19.28 16.49 6.97
CA VAL A 19 19.83 16.34 8.32
C VAL A 19 19.10 15.16 8.96
N LYS A 20 19.74 13.99 8.96
CA LYS A 20 19.32 12.84 9.78
C LYS A 20 19.55 13.17 11.24
N THR A 21 18.59 13.84 11.88
CA THR A 21 18.53 13.94 13.33
C THR A 21 18.16 12.57 13.89
N LYS A 22 19.17 11.82 14.32
CA LYS A 22 18.97 10.68 15.23
C LYS A 22 18.35 11.21 16.52
N PHE A 23 17.04 11.12 16.66
CA PHE A 23 16.39 11.32 17.95
C PHE A 23 16.73 10.12 18.84
N ALA A 24 17.67 10.35 19.75
CA ALA A 24 17.89 9.46 20.87
C ALA A 24 16.63 9.50 21.74
N SER A 25 15.97 8.36 21.89
CA SER A 25 14.92 8.15 22.88
C SER A 25 15.48 8.39 24.28
N ILE A 26 15.17 9.53 24.89
CA ILE A 26 15.51 9.82 26.28
C ILE A 26 14.43 9.16 27.14
N TRP A 27 14.69 7.93 27.57
CA TRP A 27 13.99 7.34 28.72
C TRP A 27 14.77 7.69 30.00
N PRO A 28 14.10 7.99 31.13
CA PRO A 28 14.77 8.00 32.41
C PRO A 28 15.24 6.59 32.75
N ASN A 29 16.55 6.42 32.96
CA ASN A 29 17.14 5.18 33.44
C ASN A 29 16.61 4.83 34.84
N PHE A 30 15.63 3.93 34.93
CA PHE A 30 15.39 3.17 36.15
C PHE A 30 16.33 1.96 36.19
N SER A 31 17.44 2.13 36.90
CA SER A 31 18.41 1.09 37.21
C SER A 31 17.84 0.12 38.26
N THR A 32 17.38 -1.04 37.80
CA THR A 32 17.56 -2.37 38.44
C THR A 32 16.90 -3.40 37.53
N VAL A 33 17.67 -3.95 36.57
CA VAL A 33 17.19 -5.06 35.74
C VAL A 33 17.23 -6.34 36.58
N ALA A 34 16.19 -6.54 37.40
CA ALA A 34 15.84 -7.88 37.84
C ALA A 34 15.70 -8.75 36.58
N LYS A 35 16.33 -9.92 36.56
CA LYS A 35 16.23 -10.89 35.45
C LYS A 35 14.76 -11.31 35.30
N ARG A 36 14.00 -10.58 34.49
CA ARG A 36 12.58 -10.85 34.22
C ARG A 36 12.46 -12.25 33.66
N ARG A 37 11.59 -13.06 34.28
CA ARG A 37 11.46 -14.48 33.91
C ARG A 37 10.86 -14.57 32.51
N ARG A 38 11.65 -15.07 31.56
CA ARG A 38 11.20 -15.33 30.19
C ARG A 38 10.02 -16.31 30.23
N ILE A 39 8.96 -16.01 29.47
CA ILE A 39 7.77 -16.84 29.39
C ILE A 39 8.13 -18.20 28.78
N PRO A 40 7.83 -19.32 29.47
CA PRO A 40 8.01 -20.64 28.90
C PRO A 40 7.21 -20.81 27.61
N SER A 41 7.76 -21.48 26.60
CA SER A 41 7.14 -21.64 25.28
C SER A 41 5.69 -22.15 25.36
N LYS A 42 5.43 -23.13 26.24
CA LYS A 42 4.10 -23.70 26.49
C LYS A 42 3.02 -22.69 26.92
N TYR A 43 3.42 -21.55 27.49
CA TYR A 43 2.50 -20.52 27.95
C TYR A 43 2.46 -19.28 27.04
N ARG A 44 3.20 -19.29 25.93
CA ARG A 44 3.31 -18.12 25.05
C ARG A 44 1.97 -17.73 24.45
N SER A 45 1.23 -18.69 23.89
CA SER A 45 -0.11 -18.44 23.32
C SER A 45 -1.08 -17.91 24.38
N MET A 46 -1.11 -18.52 25.56
CA MET A 46 -1.93 -18.03 26.68
C MET A 46 -1.56 -16.60 27.10
N ALA A 47 -0.26 -16.28 27.18
CA ALA A 47 0.19 -14.94 27.53
C ALA A 47 -0.21 -13.91 26.47
N ILE A 48 -0.08 -14.24 25.19
CA ILE A 48 -0.52 -13.40 24.07
C ILE A 48 -2.03 -13.16 24.16
N GLY A 49 -2.85 -14.21 24.24
CA GLY A 49 -4.31 -14.04 24.34
C GLY A 49 -4.75 -13.24 25.57
N LYS A 50 -4.09 -13.41 26.72
CA LYS A 50 -4.35 -12.60 27.93
C LYS A 50 -3.96 -11.13 27.73
N ALA A 51 -2.88 -10.84 27.01
CA ALA A 51 -2.45 -9.48 26.72
C ALA A 51 -3.37 -8.81 25.70
N GLN A 52 -3.72 -9.52 24.61
CA GLN A 52 -4.68 -9.04 23.61
C GLN A 52 -6.00 -8.65 24.27
N LYS A 53 -6.58 -9.55 25.09
CA LYS A 53 -7.79 -9.24 25.85
C LYS A 53 -7.62 -8.01 26.76
N ALA A 54 -6.50 -7.91 27.47
CA ALA A 54 -6.27 -6.76 28.36
C ALA A 54 -6.15 -5.42 27.59
N ILE A 55 -5.57 -5.44 26.39
CA ILE A 55 -5.51 -4.28 25.49
C ILE A 55 -6.90 -3.94 24.93
N ALA A 56 -7.66 -4.94 24.46
CA ALA A 56 -9.01 -4.72 23.97
C ALA A 56 -9.90 -4.13 25.08
N ASP A 57 -9.84 -4.69 26.29
CA ASP A 57 -10.56 -4.16 27.47
C ASP A 57 -10.13 -2.72 27.78
N TYR A 58 -8.83 -2.41 27.73
CA TYR A 58 -8.29 -1.05 27.94
C TYR A 58 -8.83 -0.06 26.89
N LEU A 59 -8.74 -0.40 25.60
CA LEU A 59 -9.19 0.47 24.51
C LEU A 59 -10.72 0.65 24.54
N HIS A 60 -11.46 -0.41 24.84
CA HIS A 60 -12.92 -0.33 24.93
C HIS A 60 -13.37 0.51 26.14
N THR A 61 -12.85 0.21 27.33
CA THR A 61 -13.34 0.81 28.59
C THR A 61 -12.79 2.21 28.84
N ILE A 62 -11.52 2.46 28.52
CA ILE A 62 -10.85 3.73 28.83
C ILE A 62 -10.91 4.69 27.64
N ARG A 63 -10.92 4.17 26.41
CA ARG A 63 -10.93 4.99 25.19
C ARG A 63 -12.27 5.03 24.48
N SER A 64 -13.29 4.33 25.00
CA SER A 64 -14.64 4.31 24.44
C SER A 64 -14.67 3.88 22.97
N LEU A 65 -13.71 3.04 22.54
CA LEU A 65 -13.77 2.40 21.23
C LEU A 65 -14.85 1.33 21.25
N SER A 66 -15.44 1.02 20.10
CA SER A 66 -16.25 -0.19 19.97
C SER A 66 -15.39 -1.41 20.31
N TYR A 67 -15.98 -2.43 20.93
CA TYR A 67 -15.22 -3.63 21.28
C TYR A 67 -14.63 -4.29 20.01
N ALA A 68 -15.35 -4.25 18.88
CA ALA A 68 -14.86 -4.77 17.61
C ALA A 68 -13.56 -4.08 17.14
N HIS A 69 -13.50 -2.75 17.15
CA HIS A 69 -12.28 -2.02 16.77
C HIS A 69 -11.15 -2.20 17.78
N ALA A 70 -11.47 -2.24 19.07
CA ALA A 70 -10.51 -2.52 20.12
C ALA A 70 -9.89 -3.93 19.96
N ASP A 71 -10.70 -4.92 19.61
CA ASP A 71 -10.26 -6.29 19.34
C ASP A 71 -9.42 -6.40 18.07
N HIS A 72 -9.78 -5.68 16.99
CA HIS A 72 -8.94 -5.59 15.79
C HIS A 72 -7.54 -5.04 16.11
N ILE A 73 -7.45 -3.95 16.88
CA ILE A 73 -6.16 -3.37 17.28
C ILE A 73 -5.35 -4.37 18.10
N ALA A 74 -5.98 -4.96 19.14
CA ALA A 74 -5.31 -5.89 20.02
C ALA A 74 -4.82 -7.15 19.30
N THR A 75 -5.63 -7.71 18.39
CA THR A 75 -5.35 -8.98 17.73
C THR A 75 -4.25 -8.85 16.66
N ASN A 76 -4.18 -7.70 15.98
CA ASN A 76 -3.23 -7.50 14.87
C ASN A 76 -1.90 -6.84 15.27
N ALA A 77 -1.74 -6.37 16.51
CA ALA A 77 -0.51 -5.72 17.01
C ALA A 77 0.47 -6.70 17.70
N SER A 78 0.90 -7.74 16.98
CA SER A 78 1.66 -8.88 17.53
C SER A 78 3.01 -8.52 18.18
N VAL A 79 3.77 -7.61 17.59
CA VAL A 79 5.08 -7.14 18.04
C VAL A 79 4.92 -6.21 19.25
N SER A 80 3.98 -5.27 19.19
CA SER A 80 3.62 -4.38 20.31
C SER A 80 3.17 -5.19 21.53
N ILE A 81 2.30 -6.20 21.33
CA ILE A 81 1.91 -7.16 22.37
C ILE A 81 3.13 -7.90 22.92
N GLY A 82 4.01 -8.40 22.04
CA GLY A 82 5.25 -9.05 22.45
C GLY A 82 6.15 -8.15 23.30
N ASN A 83 6.26 -6.87 22.96
CA ASN A 83 7.04 -5.88 23.68
C ASN A 83 6.44 -5.56 25.04
N LEU A 84 5.13 -5.38 25.13
CA LEU A 84 4.41 -5.21 26.39
C LEU A 84 4.63 -6.41 27.32
N ILE A 85 4.45 -7.63 26.80
CA ILE A 85 4.59 -8.85 27.58
C ILE A 85 6.02 -9.00 28.15
N ARG A 86 7.05 -8.63 27.39
CA ARG A 86 8.46 -8.67 27.85
C ARG A 86 8.72 -7.71 29.02
N GLN A 87 7.88 -6.71 29.23
CA GLN A 87 8.03 -5.78 30.34
C GLN A 87 7.54 -6.35 31.68
N LEU A 88 6.84 -7.50 31.66
CA LEU A 88 6.14 -8.04 32.82
C LEU A 88 6.76 -9.36 33.31
N ASP A 89 6.72 -9.54 34.64
CA ASP A 89 7.03 -10.84 35.23
C ASP A 89 5.88 -11.82 35.00
N PHE A 90 6.23 -13.00 34.51
CA PHE A 90 5.26 -14.02 34.16
C PHE A 90 4.95 -14.97 35.32
N SER A 91 3.66 -15.11 35.61
CA SER A 91 3.10 -16.12 36.50
C SER A 91 1.71 -16.50 36.01
N VAL A 92 1.45 -17.79 35.79
CA VAL A 92 0.19 -18.29 35.21
C VAL A 92 -1.05 -17.75 35.94
N LEU A 93 -0.99 -17.72 37.27
CA LEU A 93 -2.09 -17.33 38.15
C LEU A 93 -2.32 -15.81 38.18
N THR A 94 -1.26 -15.01 38.13
CA THR A 94 -1.34 -13.56 38.36
C THR A 94 -1.14 -12.71 37.10
N PHE A 95 -0.77 -13.30 35.97
CA PHE A 95 -0.38 -12.57 34.76
C PHE A 95 -1.45 -11.57 34.28
N SER A 96 -2.72 -11.96 34.23
CA SER A 96 -3.81 -11.04 33.83
C SER A 96 -3.96 -9.86 34.79
N LYS A 97 -3.75 -10.08 36.09
CA LYS A 97 -3.80 -9.02 37.10
C LYS A 97 -2.59 -8.08 36.95
N SER A 98 -1.41 -8.64 36.71
CA SER A 98 -0.19 -7.86 36.45
C SER A 98 -0.30 -7.02 35.18
N LEU A 99 -0.87 -7.56 34.09
CA LEU A 99 -1.15 -6.84 32.85
C LEU A 99 -2.08 -5.64 33.10
N ARG A 100 -3.25 -5.87 33.69
CA ARG A 100 -4.21 -4.78 34.00
C ARG A 100 -3.57 -3.73 34.89
N LYS A 101 -2.88 -4.16 35.95
CA LYS A 101 -2.15 -3.26 36.84
C LYS A 101 -1.14 -2.43 36.06
N HIS A 102 -0.37 -3.04 35.17
CA HIS A 102 0.61 -2.34 34.35
C HIS A 102 -0.03 -1.28 33.46
N LEU A 103 -1.09 -1.63 32.72
CA LEU A 103 -1.81 -0.68 31.85
C LEU A 103 -2.42 0.49 32.63
N SER A 104 -2.82 0.27 33.88
CA SER A 104 -3.33 1.34 34.76
C SER A 104 -2.27 2.35 35.21
N TYR A 105 -0.99 1.95 35.27
CA TYR A 105 0.10 2.83 35.75
C TYR A 105 1.08 3.25 34.64
N HIS A 106 1.13 2.50 33.55
CA HIS A 106 2.03 2.70 32.41
C HIS A 106 1.19 2.67 31.13
N PRO A 107 0.65 3.83 30.71
CA PRO A 107 -0.07 3.92 29.45
C PRO A 107 0.80 3.44 28.28
N ILE A 108 0.18 2.76 27.33
CA ILE A 108 0.81 2.36 26.07
C ILE A 108 0.78 3.51 25.06
N ASN A 109 1.65 3.46 24.04
CA ASN A 109 1.49 4.28 22.86
C ASN A 109 0.38 3.67 21.99
N GLU A 110 -0.81 4.28 21.99
CA GLU A 110 -1.99 3.80 21.27
C GLU A 110 -1.80 3.85 19.75
N PHE A 111 -1.03 4.82 19.26
CA PHE A 111 -0.69 4.91 17.83
C PHE A 111 0.26 3.81 17.38
N GLU A 112 1.19 3.38 18.23
CA GLU A 112 2.09 2.25 17.93
C GLU A 112 1.30 0.96 17.70
N PHE A 113 0.38 0.65 18.62
CA PHE A 113 -0.51 -0.50 18.48
C PHE A 113 -1.43 -0.37 17.26
N PHE A 114 -1.99 0.82 17.03
CA PHE A 114 -2.87 1.08 15.91
C PHE A 114 -2.18 0.87 14.56
N PHE A 115 -1.04 1.52 14.31
CA PHE A 115 -0.37 1.47 13.03
C PHE A 115 0.13 0.06 12.70
N GLU A 116 0.65 -0.67 13.70
CA GLU A 116 0.95 -2.09 13.53
C GLU A 116 -0.32 -2.88 13.17
N SER A 117 -1.43 -2.63 13.88
CA SER A 117 -2.66 -3.40 13.69
C SER A 117 -3.30 -3.23 12.32
N ILE A 118 -3.17 -2.07 11.69
CA ILE A 118 -3.69 -1.83 10.34
C ILE A 118 -2.79 -2.42 9.25
N GLY A 119 -1.66 -3.04 9.61
CA GLY A 119 -0.78 -3.75 8.68
C GLY A 119 0.46 -2.95 8.23
N ILE A 120 0.84 -1.87 8.93
CA ILE A 120 2.15 -1.25 8.73
C ILE A 120 3.21 -2.13 9.42
N ASP A 121 4.33 -2.38 8.74
CA ASP A 121 5.41 -3.17 9.33
C ASP A 121 5.96 -2.46 10.57
N TYR A 122 6.16 -3.22 11.65
CA TYR A 122 6.58 -2.65 12.94
C TYR A 122 7.90 -1.87 12.85
N SER A 123 8.80 -2.23 11.93
CA SER A 123 10.05 -1.49 11.71
C SER A 123 9.82 -0.09 11.11
N GLU A 124 8.71 0.09 10.37
CA GLU A 124 8.33 1.35 9.74
C GLU A 124 7.40 2.19 10.64
N VAL A 125 6.72 1.60 11.64
CA VAL A 125 5.71 2.29 12.48
C VAL A 125 6.21 3.62 13.04
N SER A 126 7.47 3.68 13.47
CA SER A 126 8.06 4.91 14.03
C SER A 126 8.08 6.10 13.07
N GLU A 127 8.03 5.86 11.75
CA GLU A 127 7.98 6.89 10.71
C GLU A 127 6.58 7.52 10.56
N TYR A 128 5.55 6.87 11.10
CA TYR A 128 4.15 7.29 10.99
C TYR A 128 3.57 7.79 12.32
N LEU A 129 4.32 7.69 13.42
CA LEU A 129 3.85 8.15 14.72
C LEU A 129 3.67 9.68 14.72
N PRO A 130 2.53 10.18 15.24
CA PRO A 130 2.32 11.61 15.40
C PRO A 130 3.34 12.22 16.37
N GLU A 131 3.83 13.41 16.05
CA GLU A 131 4.77 14.12 16.92
C GLU A 131 4.14 14.43 18.28
N LYS A 132 4.78 13.93 19.35
CA LYS A 132 4.41 14.19 20.75
C LYS A 132 2.98 13.76 21.14
N LYS A 133 2.34 12.87 20.37
CA LYS A 133 1.05 12.27 20.71
C LYS A 133 1.22 10.76 20.91
N PHE A 134 0.57 10.24 21.93
CA PHE A 134 0.63 8.83 22.34
C PHE A 134 -0.77 8.23 22.50
N PHE A 135 -1.82 9.05 22.55
CA PHE A 135 -3.18 8.62 22.85
C PHE A 135 -4.18 9.10 21.81
N PHE A 136 -5.20 8.29 21.53
CA PHE A 136 -6.25 8.64 20.56
C PHE A 136 -7.05 9.88 20.97
N TYR A 137 -7.20 10.18 22.26
CA TYR A 137 -7.93 11.40 22.67
C TYR A 137 -7.21 12.69 22.21
N GLU A 138 -5.91 12.63 21.95
CA GLU A 138 -5.13 13.76 21.45
C GLU A 138 -5.36 13.99 19.95
N ASP A 139 -5.67 12.93 19.21
CA ASP A 139 -6.00 12.96 17.80
C ASP A 139 -6.72 11.67 17.38
N ARG A 140 -8.01 11.80 17.09
CA ARG A 140 -8.83 10.67 16.66
C ARG A 140 -8.94 10.52 15.14
N THR A 141 -8.42 11.48 14.37
CA THR A 141 -8.72 11.61 12.93
C THR A 141 -8.43 10.33 12.16
N VAL A 142 -7.21 9.79 12.33
CA VAL A 142 -6.78 8.56 11.64
C VAL A 142 -7.55 7.33 12.12
N LEU A 143 -7.87 7.26 13.42
CA LEU A 143 -8.63 6.15 14.00
C LEU A 143 -10.08 6.17 13.49
N ASP A 144 -10.74 7.32 13.52
CA ASP A 144 -12.14 7.45 13.14
C ASP A 144 -12.31 7.18 11.63
N ALA A 145 -11.36 7.63 10.79
CA ALA A 145 -11.32 7.26 9.37
C ALA A 145 -11.13 5.74 9.15
N ALA A 146 -10.21 5.10 9.89
CA ALA A 146 -10.01 3.65 9.83
C ALA A 146 -11.28 2.88 10.27
N CYS A 147 -11.97 3.37 11.30
CA CYS A 147 -13.24 2.82 11.75
C CYS A 147 -14.33 2.95 10.69
N ALA A 148 -14.43 4.10 9.99
CA ALA A 148 -15.39 4.30 8.90
C ALA A 148 -15.14 3.33 7.73
N LEU A 149 -13.87 3.22 7.29
CA LEU A 149 -13.45 2.28 6.25
C LEU A 149 -13.76 0.83 6.65
N SER A 150 -13.40 0.44 7.88
CA SER A 150 -13.71 -0.89 8.39
C SER A 150 -15.23 -1.13 8.50
N GLY A 151 -16.00 -0.11 8.86
CA GLY A 151 -17.46 -0.16 8.93
C GLY A 151 -18.12 -0.40 7.57
N PHE A 152 -17.52 0.14 6.49
CA PHE A 152 -17.95 -0.16 5.12
C PHE A 152 -17.54 -1.57 4.65
N GLY A 153 -16.52 -2.18 5.28
CA GLY A 153 -16.08 -3.55 5.03
C GLY A 153 -14.63 -3.69 4.56
N PHE A 154 -13.83 -2.62 4.59
CA PHE A 154 -12.40 -2.72 4.26
C PHE A 154 -11.69 -3.68 5.25
N PRO A 155 -10.86 -4.63 4.77
CA PRO A 155 -10.06 -5.46 5.67
C PRO A 155 -9.11 -4.61 6.52
N TRP A 156 -9.20 -4.75 7.84
CA TRP A 156 -8.46 -3.92 8.81
C TRP A 156 -6.95 -3.88 8.54
N ASN A 157 -6.35 -5.04 8.23
CA ASN A 157 -4.93 -5.22 7.94
C ASN A 157 -4.50 -4.69 6.56
N ASN A 158 -5.42 -4.32 5.68
CA ASN A 158 -5.11 -3.67 4.40
C ASN A 158 -5.13 -2.14 4.52
N LEU A 159 -5.67 -1.57 5.60
CA LEU A 159 -5.75 -0.12 5.81
C LEU A 159 -4.35 0.53 5.91
N GLY A 160 -3.34 -0.21 6.37
CA GLY A 160 -1.95 0.25 6.40
C GLY A 160 -1.36 0.47 5.02
N LYS A 161 -1.76 -0.32 4.01
CA LYS A 161 -1.37 -0.09 2.61
C LYS A 161 -1.99 1.19 2.10
N LEU A 162 -3.30 1.36 2.35
CA LEU A 162 -4.04 2.56 1.99
C LEU A 162 -3.44 3.81 2.63
N TYR A 163 -3.10 3.75 3.92
CA TYR A 163 -2.48 4.86 4.65
C TYR A 163 -1.10 5.23 4.08
N LYS A 164 -0.31 4.23 3.65
CA LYS A 164 1.01 4.46 3.05
C LYS A 164 0.92 5.11 1.68
N GLU A 165 -0.03 4.67 0.85
CA GLU A 165 -0.19 5.20 -0.51
C GLU A 165 -0.90 6.56 -0.54
N GLU A 166 -1.93 6.77 0.29
CA GLU A 166 -2.76 7.98 0.25
C GLU A 166 -3.25 8.39 1.64
N ARG A 167 -2.38 9.10 2.39
CA ARG A 167 -2.65 9.57 3.75
C ARG A 167 -3.86 10.50 3.84
N LEU A 168 -4.18 11.21 2.75
CA LEU A 168 -5.28 12.18 2.73
C LEU A 168 -6.65 11.53 2.97
N VAL A 169 -6.79 10.24 2.69
CA VAL A 169 -8.00 9.47 3.05
C VAL A 169 -8.27 9.53 4.55
N PHE A 170 -7.22 9.49 5.36
CA PHE A 170 -7.31 9.42 6.83
C PHE A 170 -7.39 10.79 7.51
N LEU A 171 -7.47 11.87 6.73
CA LEU A 171 -7.73 13.23 7.21
C LEU A 171 -9.20 13.63 7.06
N GLN A 172 -9.99 12.82 6.35
CA GLN A 172 -11.41 13.07 6.12
C GLN A 172 -12.24 12.62 7.32
N SER A 173 -13.42 13.23 7.46
CA SER A 173 -14.40 12.80 8.44
C SER A 173 -15.02 11.43 8.05
N PRO A 174 -15.48 10.63 9.03
CA PRO A 174 -16.21 9.40 8.76
C PRO A 174 -17.38 9.58 7.78
N GLU A 175 -18.13 10.68 7.91
CA GLU A 175 -19.29 11.00 7.08
C GLU A 175 -18.89 11.27 5.62
N GLU A 176 -17.75 11.92 5.38
CA GLU A 176 -17.23 12.15 4.04
C GLU A 176 -16.82 10.84 3.38
N ILE A 177 -16.11 9.97 4.11
CA ILE A 177 -15.68 8.65 3.63
C ILE A 177 -16.90 7.78 3.29
N GLU A 178 -17.87 7.69 4.20
CA GLU A 178 -19.08 6.91 4.01
C GLU A 178 -19.91 7.43 2.82
N SER A 179 -20.16 8.73 2.75
CA SER A 179 -20.88 9.36 1.63
C SER A 179 -20.20 9.05 0.31
N ARG A 180 -18.87 9.15 0.26
CA ARG A 180 -18.10 8.89 -0.95
C ARG A 180 -18.20 7.43 -1.39
N LEU A 181 -18.01 6.49 -0.47
CA LEU A 181 -18.10 5.06 -0.73
C LEU A 181 -19.50 4.62 -1.20
N LEU A 182 -20.55 5.21 -0.63
CA LEU A 182 -21.93 4.97 -1.08
C LEU A 182 -22.15 5.47 -2.51
N LYS A 183 -21.67 6.67 -2.85
CA LYS A 183 -21.75 7.20 -4.22
C LYS A 183 -20.97 6.36 -5.23
N LEU A 184 -19.80 5.85 -4.85
CA LEU A 184 -19.02 4.94 -5.70
C LEU A 184 -19.78 3.63 -5.94
N LYS A 185 -20.44 3.09 -4.90
CA LYS A 185 -21.31 1.92 -5.01
C LYS A 185 -22.50 2.17 -5.94
N ASP A 186 -23.10 3.37 -5.89
CA ASP A 186 -24.26 3.74 -6.72
C ASP A 186 -23.95 3.80 -8.23
N ILE A 187 -22.66 3.79 -8.64
CA ILE A 187 -22.25 3.64 -10.04
C ILE A 187 -22.55 2.21 -10.56
N GLY A 188 -22.78 1.27 -9.64
CA GLY A 188 -23.24 -0.10 -9.93
C GLY A 188 -22.19 -1.18 -9.70
N PHE A 189 -21.18 -0.91 -8.87
CA PHE A 189 -20.27 -1.93 -8.36
C PHE A 189 -20.82 -2.55 -7.06
N SER A 190 -20.49 -3.82 -6.80
CA SER A 190 -20.75 -4.42 -5.49
C SER A 190 -19.86 -3.78 -4.42
N THR A 191 -20.23 -3.90 -3.14
CA THR A 191 -19.42 -3.36 -2.03
C THR A 191 -17.99 -3.93 -2.06
N VAL A 192 -17.86 -5.23 -2.36
CA VAL A 192 -16.55 -5.91 -2.47
C VAL A 192 -15.71 -5.31 -3.59
N ALA A 193 -16.32 -5.05 -4.75
CA ALA A 193 -15.65 -4.44 -5.88
C ALA A 193 -15.18 -3.01 -5.59
N VAL A 194 -16.03 -2.18 -4.97
CA VAL A 194 -15.65 -0.82 -4.55
C VAL A 194 -14.45 -0.86 -3.61
N ILE A 195 -14.46 -1.74 -2.60
CA ILE A 195 -13.35 -1.88 -1.66
C ILE A 195 -12.06 -2.27 -2.40
N GLY A 196 -12.10 -3.29 -3.26
CA GLY A 196 -10.91 -3.75 -3.98
C GLY A 196 -10.34 -2.70 -4.93
N ILE A 197 -11.21 -1.98 -5.67
CA ILE A 197 -10.81 -0.88 -6.56
C ILE A 197 -10.18 0.26 -5.76
N CYS A 198 -10.81 0.70 -4.67
CA CYS A 198 -10.30 1.80 -3.85
C CYS A 198 -9.00 1.45 -3.12
N LEU A 199 -8.81 0.19 -2.71
CA LEU A 199 -7.51 -0.26 -2.18
C LEU A 199 -6.41 -0.22 -3.25
N ALA A 200 -6.75 -0.55 -4.50
CA ALA A 200 -5.78 -0.53 -5.60
C ALA A 200 -5.50 0.90 -6.10
N ILE A 201 -6.51 1.77 -6.08
CA ILE A 201 -6.48 3.15 -6.58
C ILE A 201 -6.94 4.12 -5.46
N PRO A 202 -6.11 4.36 -4.43
CA PRO A 202 -6.50 5.08 -3.21
C PRO A 202 -7.00 6.51 -3.40
N HIS A 203 -6.49 7.24 -4.40
CA HIS A 203 -6.91 8.61 -4.66
C HIS A 203 -8.41 8.75 -4.95
N THR A 204 -9.07 7.66 -5.35
CA THR A 204 -10.53 7.63 -5.54
C THR A 204 -11.32 7.89 -4.27
N LEU A 205 -10.69 7.70 -3.10
CA LEU A 205 -11.24 8.00 -1.78
C LEU A 205 -10.94 9.43 -1.33
N CYS A 206 -10.17 10.23 -2.08
CA CYS A 206 -9.80 11.59 -1.70
C CYS A 206 -10.77 12.64 -2.20
N GLY A 207 -11.02 13.66 -1.38
CA GLY A 207 -11.92 14.77 -1.69
C GLY A 207 -13.09 14.80 -0.72
N GLY A 208 -13.89 15.87 -0.71
CA GLY A 208 -15.05 15.93 0.18
C GLY A 208 -16.08 14.83 -0.12
N GLY A 209 -17.17 14.78 0.65
CA GLY A 209 -18.25 13.82 0.45
C GLY A 209 -18.97 13.90 -0.92
N GLU A 210 -18.64 14.88 -1.76
CA GLU A 210 -19.08 14.95 -3.17
C GLU A 210 -18.10 14.25 -4.10
N LEU A 211 -18.65 13.46 -5.03
CA LEU A 211 -17.84 12.75 -6.00
C LEU A 211 -17.47 13.70 -7.13
N ASP A 212 -16.18 14.02 -7.25
CA ASP A 212 -15.69 14.85 -8.34
C ASP A 212 -15.88 14.17 -9.71
N ALA A 213 -15.90 14.98 -10.76
CA ALA A 213 -16.19 14.51 -12.11
C ALA A 213 -15.16 13.50 -12.62
N GLU A 214 -13.90 13.62 -12.18
CA GLU A 214 -12.78 12.75 -12.56
C GLU A 214 -12.95 11.35 -11.94
N THR A 215 -13.18 11.28 -10.63
CA THR A 215 -13.41 10.01 -9.93
C THR A 215 -14.66 9.31 -10.46
N ARG A 216 -15.74 10.05 -10.70
CA ARG A 216 -16.96 9.48 -11.29
C ARG A 216 -16.71 8.94 -12.69
N TRP A 217 -16.00 9.69 -13.53
CA TRP A 217 -15.64 9.26 -14.87
C TRP A 217 -14.77 7.99 -14.85
N LEU A 218 -13.79 7.94 -13.95
CA LEU A 218 -12.93 6.78 -13.76
C LEU A 218 -13.75 5.52 -13.42
N PHE A 219 -14.64 5.60 -12.44
CA PHE A 219 -15.48 4.46 -12.05
C PHE A 219 -16.42 4.00 -13.18
N VAL A 220 -17.01 4.93 -13.94
CA VAL A 220 -17.84 4.58 -15.10
C VAL A 220 -17.02 3.84 -16.16
N LYS A 221 -15.77 4.27 -16.41
CA LYS A 221 -14.89 3.63 -17.38
C LYS A 221 -14.36 2.29 -16.89
N LEU A 222 -13.95 2.18 -15.62
CA LEU A 222 -13.56 0.92 -15.01
C LEU A 222 -14.70 -0.09 -15.05
N LYS A 223 -15.94 0.36 -14.82
CA LYS A 223 -17.11 -0.53 -14.89
C LYS A 223 -17.22 -1.21 -16.24
N ARG A 224 -17.09 -0.45 -17.35
CA ARG A 224 -17.09 -1.01 -18.69
C ARG A 224 -15.95 -2.02 -18.90
N VAL A 225 -14.73 -1.70 -18.43
CA VAL A 225 -13.58 -2.61 -18.51
C VAL A 225 -13.87 -3.91 -17.75
N PHE A 226 -14.42 -3.82 -16.53
CA PHE A 226 -14.74 -4.98 -15.71
C PHE A 226 -15.90 -5.80 -16.28
N GLU A 227 -16.94 -5.18 -16.83
CA GLU A 227 -18.04 -5.89 -17.51
C GLU A 227 -17.54 -6.68 -18.72
N GLU A 228 -16.59 -6.14 -19.47
CA GLU A 228 -15.95 -6.85 -20.59
C GLU A 228 -15.06 -8.02 -20.09
N LEU A 229 -14.28 -7.79 -19.02
CA LEU A 229 -13.41 -8.81 -18.39
C LEU A 229 -14.19 -9.95 -17.72
N ASP A 230 -15.29 -9.64 -17.03
CA ASP A 230 -16.08 -10.57 -16.21
C ASP A 230 -17.21 -11.26 -16.97
N SER A 231 -17.27 -11.10 -18.29
CA SER A 231 -18.27 -11.73 -19.16
C SER A 231 -18.37 -13.27 -19.04
N GLN A 232 -17.50 -13.94 -18.26
CA GLN A 232 -17.59 -15.37 -17.94
C GLN A 232 -17.44 -15.74 -16.44
N ASN A 233 -17.67 -14.84 -15.48
CA ASN A 233 -17.62 -15.07 -14.01
C ASN A 233 -16.30 -15.72 -13.52
N LEU A 234 -15.20 -14.96 -13.54
CA LEU A 234 -13.86 -15.58 -13.63
C LEU A 234 -12.98 -15.42 -12.40
N PHE A 235 -13.35 -14.55 -11.48
CA PHE A 235 -12.63 -14.38 -10.24
C PHE A 235 -13.61 -14.38 -9.09
N GLU A 236 -13.15 -14.86 -7.95
CA GLU A 236 -13.97 -14.96 -6.75
C GLU A 236 -14.43 -13.56 -6.33
N GLU A 237 -15.70 -13.44 -5.91
CA GLU A 237 -16.25 -12.19 -5.41
C GLU A 237 -15.75 -11.93 -3.97
N ASN A 238 -14.45 -11.67 -3.84
CA ASN A 238 -13.79 -11.30 -2.60
C ASN A 238 -12.87 -10.08 -2.79
N VAL A 239 -12.54 -9.40 -1.69
CA VAL A 239 -11.79 -8.14 -1.73
C VAL A 239 -10.39 -8.33 -2.30
N ASP A 240 -9.72 -9.44 -1.98
CA ASP A 240 -8.33 -9.69 -2.41
C ASP A 240 -8.25 -9.92 -3.93
N SER A 241 -9.22 -10.64 -4.51
CA SER A 241 -9.33 -10.84 -5.96
C SER A 241 -9.60 -9.52 -6.69
N TRP A 242 -10.56 -8.73 -6.21
CA TRP A 242 -10.84 -7.40 -6.77
C TRP A 242 -9.65 -6.45 -6.65
N TYR A 243 -8.96 -6.45 -5.52
CA TYR A 243 -7.74 -5.69 -5.32
C TYR A 243 -6.64 -6.12 -6.29
N ALA A 244 -6.37 -7.42 -6.40
CA ALA A 244 -5.31 -7.95 -7.25
C ALA A 244 -5.50 -7.61 -8.74
N ILE A 245 -6.71 -7.77 -9.26
CA ILE A 245 -7.00 -7.41 -10.66
C ILE A 245 -6.96 -5.88 -10.86
N SER A 246 -7.48 -5.11 -9.91
CA SER A 246 -7.47 -3.64 -9.97
C SER A 246 -6.05 -3.08 -9.94
N ARG A 247 -5.12 -3.70 -9.21
CA ARG A 247 -3.69 -3.34 -9.21
C ARG A 247 -3.04 -3.51 -10.58
N LYS A 248 -3.35 -4.60 -11.30
CA LYS A 248 -2.83 -4.81 -12.65
C LYS A 248 -3.47 -3.86 -13.66
N ILE A 249 -4.75 -3.56 -13.52
CA ILE A 249 -5.45 -2.51 -14.29
C ILE A 249 -4.82 -1.13 -14.01
N LYS A 250 -4.45 -0.84 -12.76
CA LYS A 250 -3.80 0.41 -12.38
C LYS A 250 -2.51 0.66 -13.14
N VAL A 251 -1.73 -0.38 -13.47
CA VAL A 251 -0.52 -0.24 -14.29
C VAL A 251 -0.84 0.47 -15.60
N PHE A 252 -1.88 0.04 -16.32
CA PHE A 252 -2.30 0.66 -17.57
C PHE A 252 -2.97 2.01 -17.35
N TYR A 253 -3.69 2.16 -16.24
CA TYR A 253 -4.27 3.45 -15.85
C TYR A 253 -3.18 4.54 -15.77
N ASP A 254 -2.08 4.25 -15.04
CA ASP A 254 -0.96 5.17 -14.84
C ASP A 254 -0.17 5.47 -16.14
N LEU A 255 -0.35 4.67 -17.20
CA LEU A 255 0.38 4.77 -18.47
C LEU A 255 -0.39 5.49 -19.59
N GLY A 256 -1.69 5.75 -19.43
CA GLY A 256 -2.48 6.45 -20.45
C GLY A 256 -3.97 6.12 -20.44
N PHE A 257 -4.60 6.05 -19.27
CA PHE A 257 -5.99 5.61 -19.15
C PHE A 257 -6.99 6.39 -20.01
N GLU A 258 -6.71 7.65 -20.35
CA GLU A 258 -7.59 8.50 -21.16
C GLU A 258 -7.81 7.96 -22.58
N ASN A 259 -6.86 7.17 -23.09
CA ASN A 259 -6.94 6.53 -24.40
C ASN A 259 -8.08 5.49 -24.46
N GLU A 260 -9.04 5.68 -25.37
CA GLU A 260 -10.18 4.76 -25.53
C GLU A 260 -9.76 3.40 -26.08
N GLU A 261 -8.79 3.34 -27.01
CA GLU A 261 -8.27 2.07 -27.50
C GLU A 261 -7.64 1.25 -26.37
N MET A 262 -6.85 1.89 -25.50
CA MET A 262 -6.24 1.20 -24.36
C MET A 262 -7.31 0.54 -23.50
N ARG A 263 -8.38 1.26 -23.16
CA ARG A 263 -9.49 0.72 -22.34
C ARG A 263 -10.21 -0.45 -23.02
N GLU A 264 -10.49 -0.34 -24.32
CA GLU A 264 -11.13 -1.44 -25.07
C GLU A 264 -10.23 -2.69 -25.13
N LEU A 265 -8.92 -2.50 -25.27
CA LEU A 265 -7.98 -3.61 -25.23
C LEU A 265 -7.90 -4.22 -23.83
N MET A 266 -7.91 -3.41 -22.75
CA MET A 266 -7.95 -3.92 -21.38
C MET A 266 -9.16 -4.82 -21.13
N GLY A 267 -10.35 -4.42 -21.60
CA GLY A 267 -11.56 -5.25 -21.49
C GLY A 267 -11.43 -6.63 -22.18
N ARG A 268 -10.61 -6.72 -23.23
CA ARG A 268 -10.41 -7.95 -24.03
C ARG A 268 -9.18 -8.76 -23.62
N SER A 269 -8.21 -8.13 -22.97
CA SER A 269 -6.91 -8.74 -22.64
C SER A 269 -6.91 -9.44 -21.28
N LYS A 270 -7.93 -10.25 -21.03
CA LYS A 270 -8.12 -10.97 -19.77
C LYS A 270 -6.93 -11.84 -19.37
N SER A 271 -6.38 -12.64 -20.30
CA SER A 271 -5.26 -13.55 -20.00
C SER A 271 -4.07 -12.80 -19.41
N LEU A 272 -3.85 -11.58 -19.88
CA LEU A 272 -2.80 -10.69 -19.38
C LEU A 272 -2.94 -10.43 -17.87
N PHE A 273 -4.15 -10.11 -17.42
CA PHE A 273 -4.43 -9.82 -16.01
C PHE A 273 -4.51 -11.05 -15.12
N MET A 274 -4.68 -12.24 -15.69
CA MET A 274 -4.70 -13.50 -14.91
C MET A 274 -3.31 -14.11 -14.79
N GLU A 275 -2.52 -14.07 -15.86
CA GLU A 275 -1.25 -14.82 -15.97
C GLU A 275 -0.05 -14.03 -15.45
N PHE A 276 -0.03 -12.70 -15.61
CA PHE A 276 1.14 -11.89 -15.30
C PHE A 276 0.96 -11.08 -14.02
N SER A 277 2.04 -10.87 -13.28
CA SER A 277 2.05 -10.01 -12.10
C SER A 277 2.11 -8.53 -12.49
N GLU A 278 1.85 -7.65 -11.53
CA GLU A 278 2.01 -6.20 -11.70
C GLU A 278 3.43 -5.84 -12.13
N GLU A 279 4.43 -6.44 -11.47
CA GLU A 279 5.85 -6.20 -11.71
C GLU A 279 6.26 -6.63 -13.12
N ALA A 280 5.77 -7.80 -13.57
CA ALA A 280 6.06 -8.28 -14.92
C ALA A 280 5.53 -7.32 -16.00
N LEU A 281 4.31 -6.78 -15.81
CA LEU A 281 3.72 -5.80 -16.73
C LEU A 281 4.52 -4.49 -16.76
N MET A 282 4.95 -4.01 -15.60
CA MET A 282 5.78 -2.80 -15.49
C MET A 282 7.15 -3.00 -16.12
N GLU A 283 7.84 -4.09 -15.80
CA GLU A 283 9.16 -4.44 -16.36
C GLU A 283 9.12 -4.51 -17.88
N LYS A 284 8.08 -5.15 -18.43
CA LYS A 284 7.90 -5.25 -19.88
C LYS A 284 7.67 -3.89 -20.53
N THR A 285 6.85 -3.06 -19.90
CA THR A 285 6.58 -1.70 -20.37
C THR A 285 7.87 -0.87 -20.36
N GLU A 286 8.63 -0.94 -19.28
CA GLU A 286 9.90 -0.23 -19.12
C GLU A 286 10.94 -0.70 -20.15
N TYR A 287 10.99 -2.01 -20.44
CA TYR A 287 11.83 -2.54 -21.50
C TYR A 287 11.58 -1.84 -22.84
N PHE A 288 10.33 -1.74 -23.30
CA PHE A 288 10.03 -1.05 -24.56
C PHE A 288 10.36 0.45 -24.50
N CYS A 289 10.13 1.08 -23.35
CA CYS A 289 10.48 2.48 -23.14
C CYS A 289 12.00 2.73 -23.29
N ARG A 290 12.85 1.78 -22.91
CA ARG A 290 14.32 1.88 -23.10
C ARG A 290 14.73 1.97 -24.57
N PHE A 291 13.87 1.50 -25.49
CA PHE A 291 14.10 1.60 -26.94
C PHE A 291 13.40 2.81 -27.58
N GLY A 292 12.93 3.77 -26.77
CA GLY A 292 12.31 5.00 -27.25
C GLY A 292 10.83 4.89 -27.59
N VAL A 293 10.18 3.77 -27.26
CA VAL A 293 8.72 3.63 -27.37
C VAL A 293 8.06 4.48 -26.27
N GLY A 294 7.00 5.21 -26.60
CA GLY A 294 6.21 5.94 -25.60
C GLY A 294 5.57 5.00 -24.58
N LYS A 295 5.38 5.44 -23.34
CA LYS A 295 4.74 4.63 -22.28
C LYS A 295 3.36 4.11 -22.68
N GLU A 296 2.54 4.98 -23.27
CA GLU A 296 1.21 4.66 -23.77
C GLU A 296 1.27 3.65 -24.92
N ASP A 297 2.18 3.85 -25.88
CA ASP A 297 2.38 2.94 -27.01
C ASP A 297 2.87 1.56 -26.57
N ALA A 298 3.76 1.51 -25.56
CA ALA A 298 4.24 0.28 -24.97
C ALA A 298 3.11 -0.49 -24.27
N ALA A 299 2.26 0.21 -23.52
CA ALA A 299 1.06 -0.35 -22.91
C ALA A 299 0.10 -0.93 -23.97
N ILE A 300 -0.20 -0.17 -25.02
CA ILE A 300 -1.06 -0.63 -26.13
C ILE A 300 -0.44 -1.84 -26.83
N LEU A 301 0.88 -1.87 -27.05
CA LEU A 301 1.58 -3.00 -27.66
C LEU A 301 1.40 -4.29 -26.84
N ILE A 302 1.59 -4.21 -25.52
CA ILE A 302 1.42 -5.34 -24.60
C ILE A 302 -0.04 -5.80 -24.60
N LEU A 303 -0.99 -4.87 -24.55
CA LEU A 303 -2.42 -5.18 -24.54
C LEU A 303 -2.89 -5.81 -25.86
N ARG A 304 -2.42 -5.33 -27.01
CA ARG A 304 -2.73 -5.92 -28.33
C ARG A 304 -2.13 -7.31 -28.50
N ASN A 305 -0.96 -7.57 -27.92
CA ASN A 305 -0.24 -8.82 -28.08
C ASN A 305 0.25 -9.38 -26.74
N PRO A 306 -0.64 -9.94 -25.88
CA PRO A 306 -0.24 -10.47 -24.58
C PRO A 306 0.85 -11.54 -24.63
N ALA A 307 0.95 -12.28 -25.75
CA ALA A 307 2.01 -13.25 -25.98
C ALA A 307 3.42 -12.65 -25.89
N ILE A 308 3.57 -11.33 -26.08
CA ILE A 308 4.84 -10.64 -25.91
C ILE A 308 5.42 -10.87 -24.51
N MET A 309 4.56 -10.99 -23.50
CA MET A 309 4.96 -11.23 -22.11
C MET A 309 5.79 -12.49 -21.94
N ASN A 310 5.57 -13.52 -22.76
CA ASN A 310 6.27 -14.81 -22.69
C ASN A 310 7.70 -14.79 -23.25
N PHE A 311 8.08 -13.75 -24.00
CA PHE A 311 9.46 -13.66 -24.49
C PHE A 311 10.41 -13.17 -23.40
N ASP A 312 11.49 -13.90 -23.20
CA ASP A 312 12.66 -13.38 -22.48
C ASP A 312 13.31 -12.32 -23.38
N LEU A 313 13.11 -11.04 -23.03
CA LEU A 313 13.60 -9.91 -23.83
C LEU A 313 15.05 -9.53 -23.47
N GLU A 314 15.58 -10.05 -22.35
CA GLU A 314 16.97 -9.87 -21.95
C GLU A 314 17.88 -10.93 -22.57
N LYS A 315 17.33 -12.10 -22.92
CA LYS A 315 18.02 -13.06 -23.79
C LYS A 315 17.73 -12.75 -25.25
N PRO A 316 18.73 -12.36 -26.06
CA PRO A 316 18.51 -12.14 -27.49
C PRO A 316 18.07 -13.45 -28.15
N VAL A 317 16.78 -13.56 -28.47
CA VAL A 317 16.19 -14.66 -29.25
C VAL A 317 16.70 -14.59 -30.70
N ILE A 318 17.03 -13.38 -31.16
CA ILE A 318 17.64 -13.11 -32.45
C ILE A 318 19.05 -12.60 -32.19
N SER A 319 20.05 -13.34 -32.67
CA SER A 319 21.41 -12.81 -32.73
C SER A 319 21.41 -11.65 -33.71
N VAL A 320 21.45 -10.42 -33.19
CA VAL A 320 21.63 -9.21 -34.01
C VAL A 320 22.86 -9.38 -34.90
N MET A 321 23.92 -10.00 -34.35
CA MET A 321 25.14 -10.32 -35.10
C MET A 321 24.87 -11.35 -36.21
N GLY A 322 24.02 -12.34 -35.96
CA GLY A 322 23.56 -13.31 -36.96
C GLY A 322 22.76 -12.65 -38.08
N MET A 323 21.86 -11.71 -37.76
CA MET A 323 21.13 -10.93 -38.77
C MET A 323 22.07 -10.03 -39.59
N LEU A 324 22.99 -9.31 -38.96
CA LEU A 324 23.93 -8.43 -39.67
C LEU A 324 24.83 -9.23 -40.63
N LYS A 325 25.32 -10.39 -40.22
CA LYS A 325 26.06 -11.31 -41.10
C LYS A 325 25.20 -11.80 -42.26
N HIS A 326 23.93 -12.14 -42.01
CA HIS A 326 23.02 -12.59 -43.06
C HIS A 326 22.69 -11.48 -44.06
N LEU A 327 22.68 -10.22 -43.63
CA LEU A 327 22.54 -9.03 -44.48
C LEU A 327 23.82 -8.67 -45.24
N GLY A 328 24.89 -9.45 -45.10
CA GLY A 328 26.12 -9.32 -45.88
C GLY A 328 27.20 -8.43 -45.26
N LEU A 329 27.06 -8.04 -43.98
CA LEU A 329 28.13 -7.34 -43.29
C LEU A 329 29.31 -8.28 -43.01
N SER A 330 30.51 -7.76 -43.21
CA SER A 330 31.76 -8.45 -42.89
C SER A 330 31.96 -8.57 -41.37
N GLN A 331 32.79 -9.53 -40.96
CA GLN A 331 33.08 -9.76 -39.54
C GLN A 331 33.61 -8.50 -38.84
N ASP A 332 34.47 -7.73 -39.52
CA ASP A 332 35.07 -6.50 -38.99
C ASP A 332 34.01 -5.38 -38.78
N GLU A 333 33.01 -5.29 -39.66
CA GLU A 333 31.90 -4.33 -39.53
C GLU A 333 30.95 -4.71 -38.38
N VAL A 334 30.69 -6.01 -38.22
CA VAL A 334 29.87 -6.53 -37.12
C VAL A 334 30.56 -6.31 -35.77
N ASP A 335 31.87 -6.55 -35.69
CA ASP A 335 32.66 -6.35 -34.47
C ASP A 335 32.79 -4.86 -34.11
N ALA A 336 32.86 -3.97 -35.11
CA ALA A 336 32.83 -2.52 -34.88
C ALA A 336 31.50 -2.01 -34.32
N VAL A 337 30.37 -2.64 -34.69
CA VAL A 337 29.04 -2.32 -34.14
C VAL A 337 28.87 -2.89 -32.72
N ALA A 338 29.45 -4.05 -32.43
CA ALA A 338 29.37 -4.70 -31.11
C ALA A 338 30.22 -4.00 -30.02
N GLN A 339 31.20 -3.18 -30.39
CA GLN A 339 32.05 -2.43 -29.46
C GLN A 339 31.54 -1.00 -29.13
N LYS A 340 30.37 -0.62 -29.66
CA LYS A 340 29.65 0.60 -29.27
C LYS A 340 28.50 0.25 -28.34
#